data_AF-M6URZ7-F1
#
_entry.id   AF-M6URZ7-F1
#
_cell.length_a   1.000
_cell.length_b   1.000
_cell.length_c   1.000
_cell.angle_alpha   90.00
_cell.angle_beta   90.00
_cell.angle_gamma   90.00
#
_symmetry.space_group_name_H-M   'P 1'
#
loop_
_entity.id
_entity.type
_entity.pdbx_description
1 polymer ?
#
loop_
_entity_poly.entity_id
_entity_poly.type
_entity_poly.pdbx_seq_one_letter_code
_entity_poly.pdbx_strand_id
1 'polypeptide(L)'
;MRFGLVTVKEADDFLQYFSGGGAWRDPERTGFFAPGTVTAVGTDLVGFDVDFTANPPLIADEILDINGQLVKVTSVIDPLSAKIEAIEEDVITPVRFRRIPTDKVTALRTLYQRKREALVTADIKLLNSNAFNYDRVSLENLRKAQIVFALELFKSPTNKHFENRSNGISSYSISDMSYTYGGKVRDIPESVFDFVKKEGAPGAGTFGKERFE
;
A
#
# COMPACT_ATOMS: atom_id res chain seq x y z
N MET A 1 -7.44 -3.78 4.48
CA MET A 1 -7.03 -3.07 5.71
C MET A 1 -6.34 -1.76 5.33
N ARG A 2 -6.51 -0.67 6.09
CA ARG A 2 -5.66 0.53 5.98
C ARG A 2 -4.33 0.32 6.72
N PHE A 3 -3.24 0.66 6.05
CA PHE A 3 -1.90 0.70 6.60
C PHE A 3 -1.58 2.17 6.80
N GLY A 4 -1.74 2.69 8.02
CA GLY A 4 -1.82 4.13 8.26
C GLY A 4 -3.11 4.72 7.70
N LEU A 5 -3.03 5.70 6.81
CA LEU A 5 -4.18 6.43 6.29
C LEU A 5 -4.79 5.85 5.00
N VAL A 6 -4.14 4.87 4.38
CA VAL A 6 -4.49 4.33 3.05
C VAL A 6 -4.43 2.81 2.98
N THR A 7 -5.16 2.22 2.04
CA THR A 7 -5.07 0.82 1.66
C THR A 7 -3.98 0.59 0.59
N VAL A 8 -3.56 -0.67 0.40
CA VAL A 8 -2.67 -1.03 -0.72
C VAL A 8 -3.30 -0.66 -2.06
N LYS A 9 -4.62 -0.84 -2.21
CA LYS A 9 -5.34 -0.48 -3.44
C LYS A 9 -5.28 1.02 -3.72
N GLU A 10 -5.57 1.87 -2.73
CA GLU A 10 -5.50 3.33 -2.88
C GLU A 10 -4.08 3.78 -3.27
N ALA A 11 -3.05 3.18 -2.66
CA ALA A 11 -1.66 3.44 -3.03
C ALA A 11 -1.34 2.98 -4.46
N ASP A 12 -1.78 1.77 -4.85
CA ASP A 12 -1.62 1.20 -6.18
C ASP A 12 -2.27 2.04 -7.28
N ASP A 13 -3.45 2.59 -7.02
CA ASP A 13 -4.20 3.42 -7.95
C ASP A 13 -3.56 4.81 -8.07
N PHE A 14 -3.11 5.41 -6.96
CA PHE A 14 -2.39 6.68 -6.98
C PHE A 14 -1.06 6.58 -7.74
N LEU A 15 -0.30 5.50 -7.50
CA LEU A 15 1.02 5.28 -8.10
C LEU A 15 0.96 4.77 -9.55
N GLN A 16 -0.25 4.48 -10.07
CA GLN A 16 -0.43 4.06 -11.47
C GLN A 16 0.04 5.13 -12.47
N TYR A 17 -0.01 6.40 -12.09
CA TYR A 17 0.42 7.51 -12.94
C TYR A 17 1.55 8.34 -12.32
N PHE A 18 2.06 7.91 -11.17
CA PHE A 18 3.15 8.58 -10.49
C PHE A 18 4.51 8.16 -11.06
N SER A 19 5.37 9.15 -11.32
CA SER A 19 6.72 8.91 -11.81
C SER A 19 7.53 8.06 -10.82
N GLY A 20 8.23 7.04 -11.33
CA GLY A 20 9.00 6.11 -10.50
C GLY A 20 8.18 5.06 -9.75
N GLY A 21 6.85 4.97 -9.96
CA GLY A 21 6.00 3.93 -9.38
C GLY A 21 6.24 2.51 -9.92
N GLY A 22 7.16 2.31 -10.87
CA GLY A 22 7.41 1.01 -11.50
C GLY A 22 7.83 -0.09 -10.52
N ALA A 23 8.69 0.23 -9.55
CA ALA A 23 9.16 -0.73 -8.54
C ALA A 23 8.04 -1.24 -7.62
N TRP A 24 7.00 -0.42 -7.42
CA TRP A 24 5.85 -0.74 -6.58
C TRP A 24 4.85 -1.67 -7.28
N ARG A 25 4.89 -1.77 -8.61
CA ARG A 25 3.86 -2.47 -9.37
C ARG A 25 4.03 -3.98 -9.30
N ASP A 26 2.90 -4.66 -9.28
CA ASP A 26 2.83 -6.04 -9.74
C ASP A 26 2.95 -6.02 -11.28
N PRO A 27 4.03 -6.59 -11.86
CA PRO A 27 4.21 -6.61 -13.31
C PRO A 27 3.12 -7.43 -14.03
N GLU A 28 2.46 -8.35 -13.32
CA GLU A 28 1.39 -9.21 -13.84
C GLU A 28 0.01 -8.74 -13.34
N ARG A 29 -0.12 -7.47 -12.92
CA ARG A 29 -1.37 -6.90 -12.37
C ARG A 29 -2.57 -7.09 -13.30
N THR A 30 -2.35 -7.00 -14.61
CA THR A 30 -3.40 -7.14 -15.63
C THR A 30 -3.67 -8.60 -16.02
N GLY A 31 -2.83 -9.53 -15.57
CA GLY A 31 -3.02 -10.96 -15.77
C GLY A 31 -4.00 -11.57 -14.78
N PHE A 32 -4.47 -12.77 -15.11
CA PHE A 32 -5.20 -13.67 -14.19
C PHE A 32 -6.54 -13.17 -13.65
N PHE A 33 -7.09 -12.09 -14.19
CA PHE A 33 -8.44 -11.67 -13.84
C PHE A 33 -9.46 -12.73 -14.25
N ALA A 34 -10.32 -13.10 -13.29
CA ALA A 34 -11.51 -13.88 -13.56
C ALA A 34 -12.63 -12.99 -14.13
N PRO A 35 -13.59 -13.57 -14.88
CA PRO A 35 -14.82 -12.88 -15.24
C PRO A 35 -15.66 -12.59 -13.97
N GLY A 36 -16.52 -11.57 -14.08
CA GLY A 36 -17.39 -11.15 -12.98
C GLY A 36 -16.67 -10.39 -11.87
N THR A 37 -17.35 -10.29 -10.73
CA THR A 37 -16.89 -9.60 -9.53
C THR A 37 -17.26 -10.37 -8.28
N VAL A 38 -16.62 -10.05 -7.16
CA VAL A 38 -16.88 -10.68 -5.87
C VAL A 38 -16.97 -9.65 -4.76
N THR A 39 -17.75 -9.98 -3.74
CA THR A 39 -17.66 -9.39 -2.40
C THR A 39 -17.10 -10.42 -1.44
N ALA A 40 -16.30 -9.98 -0.48
CA ALA A 40 -15.70 -10.84 0.53
C ALA A 40 -15.99 -10.27 1.93
N VAL A 41 -16.61 -11.04 2.81
CA VAL A 41 -16.97 -10.61 4.17
C VAL A 41 -16.55 -11.69 5.16
N GLY A 42 -15.58 -11.41 6.03
CA GLY A 42 -14.98 -12.39 6.92
C GLY A 42 -14.43 -13.59 6.14
N THR A 43 -15.11 -14.74 6.22
CA THR A 43 -14.76 -15.98 5.51
C THR A 43 -15.62 -16.27 4.29
N ASP A 44 -16.59 -15.40 3.98
CA ASP A 44 -17.56 -15.60 2.92
C ASP A 44 -17.13 -14.87 1.66
N LEU A 45 -17.22 -15.56 0.52
CA LEU A 45 -17.01 -15.01 -0.81
C LEU A 45 -18.30 -15.19 -1.62
N VAL A 46 -18.83 -14.08 -2.12
CA VAL A 46 -20.05 -14.06 -2.95
C VAL A 46 -19.70 -13.49 -4.32
N GLY A 47 -20.06 -14.23 -5.36
CA GLY A 47 -19.84 -13.90 -6.76
C GLY A 47 -21.02 -13.20 -7.42
N PHE A 48 -20.71 -12.27 -8.32
CA PHE A 48 -21.63 -11.58 -9.22
C PHE A 48 -21.13 -11.71 -10.65
N ASP A 49 -22.02 -12.12 -11.56
CA ASP A 49 -21.68 -12.40 -12.96
C ASP A 49 -20.50 -13.38 -13.13
N VAL A 50 -20.39 -14.31 -12.19
CA VAL A 50 -19.37 -15.37 -12.16
C VAL A 50 -20.02 -16.67 -11.70
N ASP A 51 -19.57 -17.80 -12.24
CA ASP A 51 -19.96 -19.13 -11.77
C ASP A 51 -18.68 -19.85 -11.29
N PHE A 52 -18.57 -20.05 -9.98
CA PHE A 52 -17.44 -20.74 -9.35
C PHE A 52 -17.38 -22.24 -9.66
N THR A 53 -18.44 -22.82 -10.22
CA THR A 53 -18.47 -24.22 -10.66
C THR A 53 -18.23 -24.38 -12.16
N ALA A 54 -18.26 -23.29 -12.93
CA ALA A 54 -18.02 -23.31 -14.38
C ALA A 54 -16.55 -23.56 -14.74
N ASN A 55 -16.29 -24.18 -15.89
CA ASN A 55 -14.96 -24.62 -16.32
C ASN A 55 -14.02 -23.44 -16.71
N PRO A 56 -12.83 -23.27 -16.09
CA PRO A 56 -12.28 -24.09 -15.00
C PRO A 56 -12.91 -23.73 -13.64
N PRO A 57 -13.41 -24.71 -12.86
CA PRO A 57 -14.05 -24.42 -11.59
C PRO A 57 -13.06 -23.80 -10.62
N LEU A 58 -13.56 -23.00 -9.68
CA LEU A 58 -12.82 -22.61 -8.50
C LEU A 58 -12.56 -23.86 -7.66
N ILE A 59 -11.31 -24.05 -7.24
CA ILE A 59 -10.92 -25.23 -6.45
C ILE A 59 -10.49 -24.81 -5.03
N ALA A 60 -10.65 -25.72 -4.08
CA ALA A 60 -10.07 -25.54 -2.75
C ALA A 60 -8.54 -25.38 -2.84
N ASP A 61 -7.96 -24.67 -1.88
CA ASP A 61 -6.56 -24.27 -1.79
C ASP A 61 -6.07 -23.27 -2.86
N GLU A 62 -6.92 -22.87 -3.80
CA GLU A 62 -6.60 -21.82 -4.75
C GLU A 62 -6.46 -20.46 -4.05
N ILE A 63 -5.51 -19.64 -4.52
CA ILE A 63 -5.28 -18.30 -3.99
C ILE A 63 -5.94 -17.26 -4.88
N LEU A 64 -6.81 -16.47 -4.29
CA LEU A 64 -7.42 -15.31 -4.93
C LEU A 64 -6.74 -14.03 -4.49
N ASP A 65 -6.56 -13.09 -5.40
CA ASP A 65 -6.26 -11.71 -5.07
C ASP A 65 -7.53 -10.86 -5.19
N ILE A 66 -7.95 -10.29 -4.07
CA ILE A 66 -9.13 -9.43 -3.94
C ILE A 66 -8.68 -8.09 -3.37
N ASN A 67 -8.64 -7.05 -4.20
CA ASN A 67 -8.20 -5.70 -3.81
C ASN A 67 -6.83 -5.64 -3.13
N GLY A 68 -5.87 -6.48 -3.54
CA GLY A 68 -4.53 -6.51 -2.95
C GLY A 68 -4.43 -7.35 -1.69
N GLN A 69 -5.44 -8.19 -1.41
CA GLN A 69 -5.45 -9.16 -0.32
C GLN A 69 -5.45 -10.57 -0.92
N LEU A 70 -4.44 -11.36 -0.56
CA LEU A 70 -4.37 -12.76 -0.95
C LEU A 70 -5.15 -13.61 0.03
N VAL A 71 -6.19 -14.28 -0.45
CA VAL A 71 -7.04 -15.16 0.35
C VAL A 71 -7.04 -16.56 -0.27
N LYS A 72 -7.05 -17.59 0.58
CA LYS A 72 -7.12 -18.98 0.13
C LYS A 72 -8.55 -19.46 0.13
N VAL A 73 -9.00 -20.12 -0.93
CA VAL A 73 -10.31 -20.77 -0.98
C VAL A 73 -10.27 -22.02 -0.12
N THR A 74 -11.24 -22.16 0.78
CA THR A 74 -11.36 -23.33 1.66
C THR A 74 -12.40 -24.32 1.14
N SER A 75 -13.49 -23.84 0.55
CA SER A 75 -14.51 -24.70 -0.09
C SER A 75 -15.40 -23.90 -1.04
N VAL A 76 -15.90 -24.52 -2.11
CA VAL A 76 -16.99 -23.96 -2.93
C VAL A 76 -18.32 -24.52 -2.43
N ILE A 77 -19.30 -23.65 -2.16
CA ILE A 77 -20.60 -24.04 -1.61
C ILE A 77 -21.60 -24.25 -2.75
N ASP A 78 -21.66 -23.30 -3.68
CA ASP A 78 -22.57 -23.28 -4.83
C ASP A 78 -21.96 -22.43 -5.97
N PRO A 79 -22.64 -22.27 -7.13
CA PRO A 79 -22.14 -21.47 -8.25
C PRO A 79 -21.75 -20.02 -7.92
N LEU A 80 -22.36 -19.41 -6.91
CA LEU A 80 -22.16 -18.00 -6.57
C LEU A 80 -21.50 -17.81 -5.21
N SER A 81 -21.24 -18.87 -4.45
CA SER A 81 -20.70 -18.73 -3.10
C SER A 81 -19.59 -19.73 -2.78
N ALA A 82 -18.57 -19.23 -2.08
CA ALA A 82 -17.44 -20.00 -1.61
C ALA A 82 -17.01 -19.52 -0.21
N LYS A 83 -16.27 -20.37 0.49
CA LYS A 83 -15.56 -20.02 1.72
C LYS A 83 -14.10 -19.74 1.39
N ILE A 84 -13.56 -18.74 2.07
CA ILE A 84 -12.16 -18.34 2.02
C ILE A 84 -11.57 -18.34 3.44
N GLU A 85 -10.24 -18.38 3.54
CA GLU A 85 -9.55 -17.91 4.73
C GLU A 85 -9.91 -16.43 4.97
N ALA A 86 -9.98 -16.06 6.25
CA ALA A 86 -10.47 -14.75 6.65
C ALA A 86 -9.71 -13.62 5.93
N ILE A 87 -10.47 -12.69 5.36
CA ILE A 87 -9.93 -11.47 4.80
C ILE A 87 -9.62 -10.47 5.92
N GLU A 88 -8.57 -9.65 5.76
CA GLU A 88 -8.18 -8.67 6.78
C GLU A 88 -9.18 -7.49 6.83
N GLU A 89 -9.82 -7.15 5.71
CA GLU A 89 -10.90 -6.15 5.62
C GLU A 89 -11.95 -6.58 4.61
N ASP A 90 -13.21 -6.47 5.02
CA ASP A 90 -14.36 -6.80 4.19
C ASP A 90 -14.41 -5.92 2.93
N VAL A 91 -14.67 -6.57 1.81
CA VAL A 91 -14.89 -5.96 0.51
C VAL A 91 -16.38 -6.07 0.20
N ILE A 92 -17.14 -5.13 0.74
CA ILE A 92 -18.62 -5.10 0.64
C ILE A 92 -19.13 -4.62 -0.72
N THR A 93 -18.30 -3.94 -1.50
CA THR A 93 -18.63 -3.55 -2.88
C THR A 93 -18.08 -4.58 -3.85
N PRO A 94 -18.86 -5.04 -4.85
CA PRO A 94 -18.36 -5.99 -5.84
C PRO A 94 -17.11 -5.46 -6.55
N VAL A 95 -16.03 -6.24 -6.53
CA VAL A 95 -14.78 -5.92 -7.21
C VAL A 95 -14.30 -7.05 -8.09
N ARG A 96 -13.47 -6.72 -9.08
CA ARG A 96 -12.76 -7.73 -9.85
C ARG A 96 -11.76 -8.45 -8.95
N PHE A 97 -11.58 -9.74 -9.22
CA PHE A 97 -10.61 -10.58 -8.51
C PHE A 97 -9.73 -11.33 -9.50
N ARG A 98 -8.60 -11.81 -9.01
CA ARG A 98 -7.65 -12.61 -9.78
C ARG A 98 -7.47 -13.98 -9.18
N ARG A 99 -7.30 -14.98 -10.05
CA ARG A 99 -6.98 -16.37 -9.71
C ARG A 99 -5.49 -16.58 -9.84
N ILE A 100 -4.75 -16.51 -8.74
CA ILE A 100 -3.29 -16.42 -8.77
C ILE A 100 -2.67 -17.82 -8.94
N PRO A 101 -1.87 -18.05 -10.00
CA PRO A 101 -1.16 -19.31 -10.16
C PRO A 101 -0.21 -19.59 -8.99
N THR A 102 -0.10 -20.85 -8.59
CA THR A 102 0.68 -21.29 -7.41
C THR A 102 2.14 -20.82 -7.44
N ASP A 103 2.77 -20.79 -8.62
CA ASP A 103 4.15 -20.34 -8.81
C ASP A 103 4.34 -18.82 -8.60
N LYS A 104 3.25 -18.04 -8.66
CA LYS A 104 3.25 -16.58 -8.48
C LYS A 104 2.90 -16.14 -7.06
N VAL A 105 2.26 -17.00 -6.27
CA VAL A 105 1.75 -16.69 -4.93
C VAL A 105 2.84 -16.11 -4.02
N THR A 106 4.03 -16.74 -3.95
CA THR A 106 5.11 -16.31 -3.06
C THR A 106 5.64 -14.93 -3.41
N ALA A 107 5.82 -14.66 -4.71
CA ALA A 107 6.29 -13.36 -5.19
C ALA A 107 5.27 -12.25 -4.86
N LEU A 108 3.98 -12.50 -5.14
CA LEU A 108 2.92 -11.54 -4.89
C LEU A 108 2.70 -11.29 -3.39
N ARG A 109 2.77 -12.35 -2.57
CA ARG A 109 2.72 -12.24 -1.10
C ARG A 109 3.84 -11.36 -0.58
N THR A 110 5.07 -11.59 -1.06
CA THR A 110 6.25 -10.79 -0.68
C THR A 110 6.06 -9.32 -1.10
N LEU A 111 5.54 -9.06 -2.30
CA LEU A 111 5.26 -7.72 -2.78
C LEU A 111 4.26 -7.00 -1.86
N TYR A 112 3.11 -7.61 -1.57
CA TYR A 112 2.10 -6.99 -0.70
C TYR A 112 2.58 -6.83 0.73
N GLN A 113 3.35 -7.77 1.27
CA GLN A 113 3.98 -7.57 2.58
C GLN A 113 4.88 -6.33 2.60
N ARG A 114 5.78 -6.19 1.61
CA ARG A 114 6.67 -5.02 1.52
C ARG A 114 5.92 -3.71 1.35
N LYS A 115 4.82 -3.70 0.59
CA LYS A 115 3.95 -2.52 0.46
C LYS A 115 3.35 -2.12 1.80
N ARG A 116 2.82 -3.09 2.55
CA ARG A 116 2.23 -2.87 3.88
C ARG A 116 3.25 -2.30 4.85
N GLU A 117 4.43 -2.90 4.93
CA GLU A 117 5.53 -2.43 5.77
C GLU A 117 5.96 -1.00 5.41
N ALA A 118 6.08 -0.69 4.12
CA ALA A 118 6.43 0.65 3.66
C ALA A 118 5.35 1.70 4.00
N LEU A 119 4.07 1.35 3.85
CA LEU A 119 2.95 2.24 4.19
C LEU A 119 2.89 2.53 5.69
N VAL A 120 3.02 1.51 6.54
CA VAL A 120 3.04 1.67 8.01
C VAL A 120 4.23 2.52 8.43
N THR A 121 5.42 2.23 7.89
CA THR A 121 6.65 2.98 8.22
C THR A 121 6.55 4.44 7.78
N ALA A 122 5.99 4.71 6.60
CA ALA A 122 5.76 6.07 6.11
C ALA A 122 4.84 6.87 7.03
N ASP A 123 3.74 6.27 7.49
CA ASP A 123 2.79 6.92 8.39
C ASP A 123 3.43 7.29 9.73
N ILE A 124 4.14 6.34 10.34
CA ILE A 124 4.89 6.58 11.59
C ILE A 124 5.91 7.70 11.41
N LYS A 125 6.64 7.74 10.29
CA LYS A 125 7.63 8.81 10.04
C LYS A 125 6.98 10.16 9.79
N LEU A 126 5.79 10.21 9.17
CA LEU A 126 5.05 11.47 9.00
C LEU A 126 4.53 11.99 10.33
N LEU A 127 3.96 11.11 11.17
CA LEU A 127 3.46 11.46 12.52
C LEU A 127 4.57 12.04 13.41
N ASN A 128 5.79 11.52 13.28
CA ASN A 128 6.94 11.95 14.09
C ASN A 128 7.82 12.99 13.41
N SER A 129 7.43 13.51 12.24
CA SER A 129 8.27 14.45 11.49
C SER A 129 8.26 15.84 12.13
N ASN A 130 9.43 16.43 12.27
CA ASN A 130 9.58 17.82 12.71
C ASN A 130 9.57 18.82 11.54
N ALA A 131 9.45 18.35 10.29
CA ALA A 131 9.49 19.20 9.10
C ALA A 131 8.19 19.98 8.85
N PHE A 132 7.08 19.55 9.44
CA PHE A 132 5.75 20.16 9.30
C PHE A 132 4.88 19.83 10.53
N ASN A 133 3.77 20.56 10.71
CA ASN A 133 2.77 20.24 11.73
C ASN A 133 1.71 19.29 11.14
N TYR A 134 1.68 18.04 11.61
CA TYR A 134 0.77 17.00 11.14
C TYR A 134 -0.71 17.40 11.25
N ASP A 135 -1.12 17.97 12.38
CA ASP A 135 -2.51 18.31 12.69
C ASP A 135 -3.07 19.46 11.83
N ARG A 136 -2.19 20.21 11.15
CA ARG A 136 -2.58 21.30 10.24
C ARG A 136 -2.78 20.86 8.80
N VAL A 137 -2.39 19.65 8.45
CA VAL A 137 -2.45 19.14 7.07
C VAL A 137 -3.75 18.38 6.87
N SER A 138 -4.40 18.60 5.73
CA SER A 138 -5.59 17.86 5.36
C SER A 138 -5.32 16.36 5.22
N LEU A 139 -6.32 15.53 5.56
CA LEU A 139 -6.24 14.08 5.44
C LEU A 139 -5.84 13.63 4.03
N GLU A 140 -6.33 14.33 3.00
CA GLU A 140 -6.00 14.03 1.60
C GLU A 140 -4.50 14.22 1.30
N ASN A 141 -3.90 15.33 1.75
CA ASN A 141 -2.48 15.59 1.55
C ASN A 141 -1.61 14.65 2.38
N LEU A 142 -2.03 14.31 3.60
CA LEU A 142 -1.35 13.30 4.41
C LEU A 142 -1.36 11.92 3.74
N ARG A 143 -2.48 11.51 3.13
CA ARG A 143 -2.55 10.25 2.35
C ARG A 143 -1.58 10.25 1.18
N LYS A 144 -1.55 11.33 0.39
CA LYS A 144 -0.62 11.46 -0.75
C LYS A 144 0.84 11.44 -0.28
N ALA A 145 1.16 12.19 0.77
CA ALA A 145 2.48 12.22 1.39
C ALA A 145 2.90 10.82 1.87
N GLN A 146 1.99 10.09 2.51
CA GLN A 146 2.24 8.73 2.98
C GLN A 146 2.53 7.77 1.81
N ILE A 147 1.74 7.82 0.74
CA ILE A 147 1.95 6.96 -0.45
C ILE A 147 3.30 7.25 -1.10
N VAL A 148 3.65 8.52 -1.29
CA VAL A 148 4.91 8.92 -1.92
C VAL A 148 6.11 8.56 -1.03
N PHE A 149 5.99 8.74 0.29
CA PHE A 149 7.06 8.35 1.20
C PHE A 149 7.23 6.82 1.24
N ALA A 150 6.12 6.07 1.25
CA ALA A 150 6.16 4.62 1.17
C ALA A 150 6.85 4.15 -0.12
N LEU A 151 6.62 4.81 -1.27
CA LEU A 151 7.33 4.50 -2.50
C LEU A 151 8.86 4.69 -2.36
N GLU A 152 9.31 5.76 -1.72
CA GLU A 152 10.74 6.02 -1.49
C GLU A 152 11.37 4.97 -0.54
N LEU A 153 10.65 4.59 0.52
CA LEU A 153 11.06 3.51 1.40
C LEU A 153 11.08 2.15 0.68
N PHE A 154 10.13 1.92 -0.24
CA PHE A 154 10.02 0.69 -1.00
C PHE A 154 11.15 0.52 -2.03
N LYS A 155 11.55 1.62 -2.69
CA LYS A 155 12.69 1.67 -3.63
C LYS A 155 14.02 1.51 -2.92
N SER A 156 14.12 1.98 -1.68
CA SER A 156 15.33 1.84 -0.88
C SER A 156 15.63 0.34 -0.71
N PRO A 157 16.85 -0.13 -1.05
CA PRO A 157 17.15 -1.55 -1.01
C PRO A 157 16.94 -2.09 0.41
N THR A 158 16.03 -3.06 0.55
CA THR A 158 15.79 -3.85 1.77
C THR A 158 17.08 -4.55 2.26
N ASN A 159 18.09 -4.64 1.39
CA ASN A 159 19.28 -5.46 1.58
C ASN A 159 20.37 -4.88 2.47
N LYS A 160 20.24 -3.64 2.99
CA LYS A 160 21.14 -3.19 4.07
C LYS A 160 21.05 -4.12 5.29
N HIS A 161 19.89 -4.73 5.56
CA HIS A 161 19.73 -5.65 6.69
C HIS A 161 20.38 -7.02 6.48
N PHE A 162 20.48 -7.51 5.24
CA PHE A 162 21.13 -8.79 4.93
C PHE A 162 22.65 -8.60 4.84
N GLU A 163 23.09 -7.52 4.19
CA GLU A 163 24.49 -7.11 4.07
C GLU A 163 25.11 -6.75 5.44
N ASN A 164 24.39 -6.05 6.30
CA ASN A 164 24.88 -5.71 7.64
C ASN A 164 24.88 -6.91 8.61
N ARG A 165 23.97 -7.87 8.42
CA ARG A 165 23.96 -9.14 9.18
C ARG A 165 25.09 -10.07 8.75
N SER A 166 25.40 -10.14 7.45
CA SER A 166 26.60 -10.85 6.97
C SER A 166 27.90 -10.19 7.43
N ASN A 167 27.86 -8.89 7.76
CA ASN A 167 29.01 -8.11 8.23
C ASN A 167 29.08 -7.94 9.76
N GLY A 168 28.22 -8.63 10.55
CA GLY A 168 28.36 -8.73 12.01
C GLY A 168 27.94 -7.51 12.85
N ILE A 169 27.12 -6.60 12.32
CA ILE A 169 26.67 -5.40 13.04
C ILE A 169 25.42 -5.72 13.91
N SER A 170 25.50 -5.51 15.22
CA SER A 170 24.53 -6.00 16.23
C SER A 170 23.64 -4.93 16.92
N SER A 171 23.80 -3.64 16.63
CA SER A 171 22.95 -2.56 17.20
C SER A 171 22.39 -1.62 16.13
N TYR A 172 21.08 -1.36 16.15
CA TYR A 172 20.41 -0.45 15.23
C TYR A 172 20.00 0.87 15.91
N SER A 173 20.44 1.99 15.36
CA SER A 173 19.58 3.15 15.16
C SER A 173 18.89 2.92 13.81
N ILE A 174 17.56 3.05 13.73
CA ILE A 174 16.86 3.15 12.45
C ILE A 174 17.40 4.41 11.81
N SER A 175 18.37 4.24 10.89
CA SER A 175 19.01 5.27 10.08
C SER A 175 18.21 6.57 10.08
N ASP A 176 18.71 7.59 10.76
CA ASP A 176 18.25 8.97 10.61
C ASP A 176 18.37 9.31 9.13
N MET A 177 17.29 9.13 8.38
CA MET A 177 17.23 9.49 6.98
C MET A 177 17.09 10.99 6.93
N SER A 178 18.24 11.66 6.95
CA SER A 178 18.36 13.10 6.85
C SER A 178 18.44 13.50 5.38
N TYR A 179 17.51 14.33 4.95
CA TYR A 179 17.42 14.90 3.62
C TYR A 179 17.81 16.37 3.66
N THR A 180 18.73 16.78 2.81
CA THR A 180 19.13 18.20 2.70
C THR A 180 18.50 18.81 1.47
N TYR A 181 17.59 19.77 1.66
CA TYR A 181 16.99 20.56 0.59
C TYR A 181 16.60 21.96 1.11
N GLY A 182 16.66 22.96 0.22
CA GLY A 182 16.46 24.36 0.59
C GLY A 182 17.41 24.85 1.70
N GLY A 183 18.63 24.30 1.76
CA GLY A 183 19.65 24.64 2.76
C GLY A 183 19.35 24.14 4.18
N LYS A 184 18.32 23.29 4.38
CA LYS A 184 17.96 22.72 5.68
C LYS A 184 18.05 21.20 5.63
N VAL A 185 18.46 20.61 6.75
CA VAL A 185 18.38 19.17 7.00
C VAL A 185 17.00 18.86 7.56
N ARG A 186 16.32 17.86 6.97
CA ARG A 186 14.95 17.46 7.30
C ARG A 186 14.85 15.93 7.35
N ASP A 187 13.84 15.42 8.03
CA ASP A 187 13.61 13.99 8.29
C ASP A 187 12.70 13.29 7.26
N ILE A 188 12.18 14.05 6.30
CA ILE A 188 11.35 13.56 5.20
C ILE A 188 11.89 14.05 3.84
N PRO A 189 11.74 13.27 2.75
CA PRO A 189 12.14 13.69 1.41
C PRO A 189 11.44 14.97 0.94
N GLU A 190 12.06 15.73 0.04
CA GLU A 190 11.44 16.92 -0.56
C GLU A 190 10.14 16.59 -1.31
N SER A 191 10.11 15.47 -2.04
CA SER A 191 8.92 14.99 -2.74
C SER A 191 7.73 14.71 -1.82
N VAL A 192 7.99 14.36 -0.56
CA VAL A 192 6.97 14.15 0.48
C VAL A 192 6.57 15.49 1.08
N PHE A 193 7.56 16.34 1.38
CA PHE A 193 7.33 17.68 1.92
C PHE A 193 6.48 18.55 0.98
N ASP A 194 6.61 18.39 -0.34
CA ASP A 194 5.84 19.12 -1.34
C ASP A 194 4.32 18.99 -1.19
N PHE A 195 3.84 17.85 -0.67
CA PHE A 195 2.41 17.64 -0.41
C PHE A 195 1.92 18.33 0.86
N VAL A 196 2.79 18.52 1.85
CA VAL A 196 2.40 19.03 3.18
C VAL A 196 2.81 20.49 3.39
N LYS A 197 3.75 21.03 2.60
CA LYS A 197 4.36 22.34 2.84
C LYS A 197 3.40 23.52 2.80
N LYS A 198 2.32 23.45 2.01
CA LYS A 198 1.35 24.55 1.90
C LYS A 198 0.53 24.74 3.18
N GLU A 199 0.31 23.66 3.93
CA GLU A 199 -0.59 23.62 5.08
C GLU A 199 0.20 23.49 6.40
N GLY A 200 1.24 22.67 6.42
CA GLY A 200 1.96 22.27 7.63
C GLY A 200 3.34 22.91 7.82
N ALA A 201 3.90 23.63 6.85
CA ALA A 201 5.24 24.20 7.01
C ALA A 201 5.27 25.28 8.12
N PRO A 202 6.43 25.49 8.78
CA PRO A 202 6.62 26.66 9.65
C PRO A 202 6.37 27.96 8.87
N GLY A 203 5.34 28.72 9.25
CA GLY A 203 4.90 29.93 8.53
C GLY A 203 3.79 29.71 7.49
N ALA A 204 3.30 28.50 7.29
CA ALA A 204 2.08 28.27 6.51
C ALA A 204 0.91 29.05 7.15
N GLY A 205 0.42 30.08 6.44
CA GLY A 205 -0.57 31.04 6.93
C GLY A 205 -0.12 32.51 6.98
N THR A 206 1.17 32.83 6.83
CA THR A 206 1.64 34.24 6.77
C THR A 206 1.66 34.83 5.35
N PHE A 207 1.70 34.00 4.30
CA PHE A 207 1.71 34.45 2.91
C PHE A 207 0.41 35.15 2.44
N GLY A 208 -0.62 35.21 3.29
CA GLY A 208 -1.86 35.95 3.02
C GLY A 208 -2.15 37.11 3.98
N LYS A 209 -1.34 37.32 5.03
CA LYS A 209 -1.58 38.39 6.02
C LYS A 209 -0.83 39.69 5.72
N GLU A 210 0.33 39.62 5.06
CA GLU A 210 1.15 40.82 4.78
C GLU A 210 0.79 41.54 3.47
N ARG A 211 -0.29 41.14 2.77
CA ARG A 211 -0.71 41.77 1.51
C ARG A 211 -1.87 42.76 1.66
N PHE A 212 -2.38 42.96 2.87
CA PHE A 212 -3.51 43.86 3.18
C PHE A 212 -3.36 44.55 4.55
N GLU A 213 -2.15 45.00 4.89
CA GLU A 213 -1.94 46.05 5.91
C GLU A 213 -1.26 47.26 5.28
#